data_AF-A0A348VE50-F1
#
_entry.id   AF-A0A348VE50-F1
#
_cell.length_a   1.000
_cell.length_b   1.000
_cell.length_c   1.000
_cell.angle_alpha   90.00
_cell.angle_beta   90.00
_cell.angle_gamma   90.00
#
_symmetry.space_group_name_H-M   'P 1'
#
loop_
_entity.id
_entity.type
_entity.pdbx_description
1 polymer ?
#
loop_
_entity_poly.entity_id
_entity_poly.type
_entity_poly.pdbx_seq_one_letter_code
_entity_poly.pdbx_strand_id
1 'polypeptide(L)'
;DGSDAVMLSGETAFGKYPILAIETMKRIIETAEIYPFKTPNTLTPKSVREALVESAVRIAERSGAELLVVATETGSSARITSAFRSVVPILAVTHNDRLQRQLCLSRAVIPIKTEASASAEEVLKTSVKWSLEHRIANKGDLLLYIFGDLTGVAGSTNSVKIYRIPTVIGNAEILKPSKGYMVGHYLKRLNGIAYYESGKSEKQFFGRGDKEGDRFGKVVWIQEPNDGAVITVDLETGKIYNGHYVL
;
A
#
# COMPACT_ATOMS: atom_id res chain seq x y z
N ASP A 1 26.77 6.04 -13.22
CA ASP A 1 27.32 6.11 -11.86
C ASP A 1 26.38 5.58 -10.79
N GLY A 2 25.08 5.95 -10.79
CA GLY A 2 24.09 5.29 -9.92
C GLY A 2 24.24 5.61 -8.42
N SER A 3 24.70 6.83 -8.11
CA SER A 3 24.87 7.33 -6.74
C SER A 3 23.55 7.32 -5.96
N ASP A 4 23.63 7.06 -4.66
CA ASP A 4 22.46 7.11 -3.78
C ASP A 4 22.10 8.54 -3.33
N ALA A 5 23.10 9.43 -3.28
CA ALA A 5 22.94 10.83 -2.90
C ALA A 5 23.93 11.73 -3.65
N VAL A 6 23.65 13.02 -3.66
CA VAL A 6 24.56 14.06 -4.15
C VAL A 6 24.81 15.07 -3.04
N MET A 7 25.99 15.68 -3.03
CA MET A 7 26.41 16.63 -2.01
C MET A 7 26.62 18.01 -2.63
N LEU A 8 26.03 19.03 -2.02
CA LEU A 8 26.37 20.43 -2.25
C LEU A 8 27.32 20.87 -1.14
N SER A 9 28.38 21.59 -1.49
CA SER A 9 29.43 22.05 -0.57
C SER A 9 29.35 23.57 -0.41
N GLY A 10 30.22 24.31 -1.10
CA GLY A 10 30.27 25.77 -1.03
C GLY A 10 28.99 26.44 -1.52
N GLU A 11 28.26 25.78 -2.41
CA GLU A 11 27.00 26.23 -2.99
C GLU A 11 25.95 26.53 -1.91
N THR A 12 25.88 25.70 -0.87
CA THR A 12 24.93 25.86 0.25
C THR A 12 25.58 26.39 1.51
N ALA A 13 26.88 26.19 1.72
CA ALA A 13 27.57 26.61 2.95
C ALA A 13 27.79 28.13 3.04
N PHE A 14 28.19 28.76 1.93
CA PHE A 14 28.51 30.21 1.87
C PHE A 14 28.15 30.86 0.52
N GLY A 15 27.48 30.12 -0.37
CA GLY A 15 27.05 30.61 -1.68
C GLY A 15 25.99 31.71 -1.58
N LYS A 16 25.92 32.57 -2.61
CA LYS A 16 24.92 33.65 -2.67
C LYS A 16 23.48 33.18 -2.90
N TYR A 17 23.30 31.96 -3.41
CA TYR A 17 21.99 31.43 -3.83
C TYR A 17 21.78 29.97 -3.37
N PRO A 18 21.79 29.68 -2.05
CA PRO A 18 21.73 28.32 -1.53
C PRO A 18 20.41 27.60 -1.87
N ILE A 19 19.28 28.32 -1.85
CA ILE A 19 17.96 27.76 -2.20
C ILE A 19 17.93 27.39 -3.70
N LEU A 20 18.37 28.29 -4.57
CA LEU A 20 18.41 28.04 -6.02
C LEU A 20 19.34 26.87 -6.38
N ALA A 21 20.44 26.70 -5.66
CA ALA A 21 21.34 25.56 -5.84
C ALA A 21 20.63 24.23 -5.55
N ILE A 22 19.88 24.15 -4.44
CA ILE A 22 19.09 22.97 -4.07
C ILE A 22 17.99 22.70 -5.09
N GLU A 23 17.21 23.72 -5.47
CA GLU A 23 16.13 23.59 -6.46
C GLU A 23 16.65 23.16 -7.84
N THR A 24 17.82 23.68 -8.23
CA THR A 24 18.46 23.32 -9.49
C THR A 24 18.97 21.87 -9.43
N MET A 25 19.60 21.47 -8.33
CA MET A 25 20.06 20.09 -8.14
C MET A 25 18.87 19.11 -8.15
N LYS A 26 17.77 19.44 -7.47
CA LYS A 26 16.53 18.65 -7.50
C LYS A 26 16.03 18.45 -8.93
N ARG A 27 15.90 19.53 -9.72
CA ARG A 27 15.46 19.44 -11.11
C ARG A 27 16.38 18.60 -11.98
N ILE A 28 17.70 18.68 -11.77
CA ILE A 28 18.69 17.86 -12.49
C ILE A 28 18.47 16.38 -12.17
N ILE A 29 18.33 16.03 -10.87
CA ILE A 29 18.09 14.65 -10.44
C ILE A 29 16.78 14.12 -11.06
N GLU A 30 15.68 14.85 -10.88
CA GLU A 30 14.37 14.45 -11.42
C GLU A 30 14.43 14.21 -12.93
N THR A 31 15.13 15.08 -13.68
CA THR A 31 15.31 14.93 -15.12
C THR A 31 16.18 13.71 -15.47
N ALA A 32 17.23 13.47 -14.70
CA ALA A 32 18.13 12.34 -14.93
C ALA A 32 17.46 10.98 -14.63
N GLU A 33 16.54 10.95 -13.66
CA GLU A 33 15.82 9.73 -13.26
C GLU A 33 14.70 9.31 -14.22
N ILE A 34 14.27 10.18 -15.15
CA ILE A 34 13.34 9.82 -16.23
C ILE A 34 13.93 8.71 -17.11
N TYR A 35 15.24 8.71 -17.30
CA TYR A 35 15.90 7.68 -18.09
C TYR A 35 16.03 6.41 -17.27
N PRO A 36 15.46 5.28 -17.74
CA PRO A 36 15.47 4.04 -16.98
C PRO A 36 16.91 3.62 -16.70
N PHE A 37 17.28 3.66 -15.42
CA PHE A 37 18.54 3.11 -14.97
C PHE A 37 18.44 1.60 -15.15
N LYS A 38 19.14 1.05 -16.15
CA LYS A 38 19.27 -0.40 -16.25
C LYS A 38 19.91 -0.88 -14.96
N THR A 39 19.16 -1.67 -14.19
CA THR A 39 19.71 -2.43 -13.08
C THR A 39 20.99 -3.09 -13.58
N PRO A 40 22.13 -2.92 -12.91
CA PRO A 40 23.32 -3.65 -13.27
C PRO A 40 22.92 -5.14 -13.28
N ASN A 41 23.16 -5.85 -14.39
CA ASN A 41 22.91 -7.29 -14.55
C ASN A 41 23.72 -8.17 -13.55
N THR A 42 24.27 -7.57 -12.50
CA THR A 42 25.25 -8.11 -11.56
C THR A 42 24.72 -8.25 -10.14
N LEU A 43 23.50 -7.80 -9.83
CA LEU A 43 22.86 -8.04 -8.54
C LEU A 43 22.25 -9.44 -8.50
N THR A 44 23.10 -10.46 -8.48
CA THR A 44 22.68 -11.83 -8.19
C THR A 44 22.46 -11.98 -6.69
N PRO A 45 21.27 -12.41 -6.24
CA PRO A 45 21.04 -12.68 -4.82
C PRO A 45 22.03 -13.68 -4.25
N LYS A 46 22.62 -13.35 -3.11
CA LYS A 46 23.57 -14.21 -2.39
C LYS A 46 22.94 -14.94 -1.20
N SER A 47 21.68 -14.66 -0.91
CA SER A 47 20.94 -15.25 0.21
C SER A 47 19.46 -15.39 -0.12
N VAL A 48 18.76 -16.30 0.59
CA VAL A 48 17.30 -16.49 0.47
C VAL A 48 16.56 -15.17 0.70
N ARG A 49 17.01 -14.39 1.69
CA ARG A 49 16.48 -13.05 1.98
C ARG A 49 16.66 -12.08 0.80
N GLU A 50 17.82 -12.06 0.16
CA GLU A 50 18.02 -11.22 -1.04
C GLU A 50 17.16 -11.69 -2.21
N ALA A 51 17.00 -13.00 -2.39
CA ALA A 51 16.15 -13.55 -3.46
C ALA A 51 14.66 -13.23 -3.23
N LEU A 52 14.23 -13.24 -1.97
CA LEU A 52 12.89 -12.82 -1.57
C LEU A 52 12.69 -11.33 -1.87
N VAL A 53 13.64 -10.47 -1.48
CA VAL A 53 13.56 -9.02 -1.74
C VAL A 53 13.57 -8.74 -3.24
N GLU A 54 14.42 -9.41 -4.02
CA GLU A 54 14.42 -9.29 -5.47
C GLU A 54 13.05 -9.67 -6.05
N SER A 55 12.50 -10.81 -5.61
CA SER A 55 11.19 -11.29 -6.07
C SER A 55 10.10 -10.28 -5.73
N ALA A 56 10.12 -9.71 -4.52
CA ALA A 56 9.18 -8.68 -4.11
C ALA A 56 9.26 -7.43 -4.99
N VAL A 57 10.48 -6.95 -5.29
CA VAL A 57 10.68 -5.81 -6.21
C VAL A 57 10.11 -6.12 -7.59
N ARG A 58 10.43 -7.29 -8.15
CA ARG A 58 9.91 -7.71 -9.46
C ARG A 58 8.39 -7.85 -9.47
N ILE A 59 7.79 -8.34 -8.39
CA ILE A 59 6.32 -8.43 -8.27
C ILE A 59 5.73 -7.02 -8.21
N ALA A 60 6.32 -6.10 -7.44
CA ALA A 60 5.83 -4.73 -7.33
C ALA A 60 5.80 -4.04 -8.68
N GLU A 61 6.90 -4.10 -9.43
CA GLU A 61 7.02 -3.50 -10.76
C GLU A 61 6.05 -4.11 -11.78
N ARG A 62 5.89 -5.44 -11.77
CA ARG A 62 5.01 -6.14 -12.73
C ARG A 62 3.53 -6.01 -12.40
N SER A 63 3.19 -5.91 -11.12
CA SER A 63 1.80 -5.76 -10.67
C SER A 63 1.31 -4.31 -10.69
N GLY A 64 2.21 -3.36 -10.94
CA GLY A 64 1.91 -1.93 -10.89
C GLY A 64 1.68 -1.44 -9.46
N ALA A 65 2.35 -2.02 -8.47
CA ALA A 65 2.26 -1.56 -7.09
C ALA A 65 2.82 -0.14 -6.96
N GLU A 66 2.11 0.70 -6.22
CA GLU A 66 2.43 2.11 -6.01
C GLU A 66 3.48 2.29 -4.92
N LEU A 67 3.67 1.30 -4.02
CA LEU A 67 4.59 1.42 -2.90
C LEU A 67 5.18 0.08 -2.45
N LEU A 68 6.49 0.08 -2.19
CA LEU A 68 7.17 -0.97 -1.44
C LEU A 68 7.27 -0.55 0.03
N VAL A 69 6.63 -1.28 0.93
CA VAL A 69 6.77 -1.08 2.38
C VAL A 69 7.78 -2.09 2.90
N VAL A 70 8.81 -1.65 3.62
CA VAL A 70 9.90 -2.51 4.10
C VAL A 70 10.11 -2.31 5.60
N ALA A 71 9.70 -3.30 6.41
CA ALA A 71 10.05 -3.32 7.83
C ALA A 71 11.54 -3.65 8.01
N THR A 72 12.27 -2.86 8.80
CA THR A 72 13.72 -3.06 8.96
C THR A 72 14.29 -2.61 10.30
N GLU A 73 15.15 -3.47 10.87
CA GLU A 73 15.81 -3.23 12.16
C GLU A 73 17.22 -2.66 12.03
N THR A 74 17.95 -3.08 10.99
CA THR A 74 19.33 -2.63 10.73
C THR A 74 19.46 -1.80 9.46
N GLY A 75 18.38 -1.69 8.68
CA GLY A 75 18.35 -1.06 7.36
C GLY A 75 18.80 -1.98 6.23
N SER A 76 19.26 -3.18 6.52
CA SER A 76 19.79 -4.11 5.50
C SER A 76 18.74 -4.40 4.42
N SER A 77 17.52 -4.78 4.82
CA SER A 77 16.44 -5.08 3.85
C SER A 77 16.08 -3.86 3.01
N ALA A 78 15.94 -2.67 3.61
CA ALA A 78 15.66 -1.44 2.86
C ALA A 78 16.77 -1.07 1.86
N ARG A 79 18.05 -1.24 2.24
CA ARG A 79 19.18 -1.00 1.34
C ARG A 79 19.28 -2.05 0.24
N ILE A 80 18.98 -3.31 0.51
CA ILE A 80 18.90 -4.36 -0.52
C ILE A 80 17.78 -4.03 -1.51
N THR A 81 16.59 -3.65 -1.03
CA THR A 81 15.49 -3.20 -1.89
C THR A 81 15.90 -2.01 -2.76
N SER A 82 16.57 -1.00 -2.16
CA SER A 82 17.10 0.16 -2.88
C SER A 82 18.18 -0.20 -3.90
N ALA A 83 19.02 -1.21 -3.63
CA ALA A 83 20.07 -1.66 -4.52
C ALA A 83 19.51 -2.21 -5.84
N PHE A 84 18.33 -2.86 -5.81
CA PHE A 84 17.63 -3.30 -7.02
C PHE A 84 17.10 -2.16 -7.90
N ARG A 85 17.30 -0.89 -7.51
CA ARG A 85 16.98 0.32 -8.29
C ARG A 85 15.55 0.33 -8.81
N SER A 86 14.60 -0.12 -7.98
CA SER A 86 13.19 -0.12 -8.36
C SER A 86 12.69 1.29 -8.64
N VAL A 87 11.79 1.40 -9.62
CA VAL A 87 11.05 2.63 -9.90
C VAL A 87 9.91 2.85 -8.91
N VAL A 88 9.53 1.81 -8.16
CA VAL A 88 8.51 1.90 -7.11
C VAL A 88 9.15 2.51 -5.85
N PRO A 89 8.57 3.56 -5.25
CA PRO A 89 9.13 4.18 -4.05
C PRO A 89 9.17 3.20 -2.88
N ILE A 90 10.17 3.36 -2.00
CA ILE A 90 10.41 2.46 -0.87
C ILE A 90 10.10 3.19 0.43
N LEU A 91 9.04 2.80 1.13
CA LEU A 91 8.75 3.22 2.49
C LEU A 91 9.44 2.28 3.48
N ALA A 92 10.57 2.70 4.04
CA ALA A 92 11.28 1.92 5.06
C ALA A 92 10.75 2.23 6.45
N VAL A 93 10.33 1.22 7.20
CA VAL A 93 9.73 1.39 8.52
C VAL A 93 10.67 0.84 9.57
N THR A 94 11.02 1.65 10.54
CA THR A 94 11.93 1.27 11.63
C THR A 94 11.50 1.92 12.95
N HIS A 95 11.85 1.32 14.08
CA HIS A 95 11.64 1.94 15.39
C HIS A 95 12.86 2.76 15.85
N ASN A 96 13.99 2.67 15.13
CA ASN A 96 15.25 3.27 15.51
C ASN A 96 15.48 4.64 14.83
N ASP A 97 15.48 5.71 15.61
CA ASP A 97 15.68 7.09 15.14
C ASP A 97 17.01 7.29 14.40
N ARG A 98 18.08 6.63 14.85
CA ARG A 98 19.39 6.73 14.19
C ARG A 98 19.33 6.08 12.82
N LEU A 99 18.72 4.91 12.73
CA LEU A 99 18.57 4.21 11.46
C LEU A 99 17.67 5.00 10.49
N GLN A 100 16.58 5.58 10.98
CA GLN A 100 15.70 6.43 10.18
C GLN A 100 16.51 7.54 9.47
N ARG A 101 17.33 8.28 10.22
CA ARG A 101 18.21 9.33 9.65
C ARG A 101 19.24 8.79 8.67
N GLN A 102 19.81 7.61 8.94
CA GLN A 102 20.78 6.97 8.04
C GLN A 102 20.15 6.53 6.71
N LEU A 103 18.87 6.16 6.72
CA LEU A 103 18.15 5.74 5.52
C LEU A 103 17.77 6.93 4.62
N CYS A 104 17.74 8.17 5.12
CA CYS A 104 17.52 9.36 4.29
C CYS A 104 18.58 9.55 3.19
N LEU A 105 19.76 8.91 3.31
CA LEU A 105 20.81 8.92 2.29
C LEU A 105 20.75 7.72 1.33
N SER A 106 19.79 6.81 1.52
CA SER A 106 19.62 5.64 0.66
C SER A 106 18.65 5.98 -0.47
N ARG A 107 19.03 5.64 -1.71
CA ARG A 107 18.27 6.01 -2.91
C ARG A 107 16.82 5.54 -2.86
N ALA A 108 15.89 6.42 -3.19
CA ALA A 108 14.45 6.14 -3.26
C ALA A 108 13.82 5.60 -1.96
N VAL A 109 14.52 5.74 -0.82
CA VAL A 109 14.01 5.32 0.50
C VAL A 109 13.42 6.52 1.23
N ILE A 110 12.16 6.36 1.65
CA ILE A 110 11.43 7.26 2.54
C ILE A 110 11.34 6.57 3.91
N PRO A 111 12.15 6.97 4.90
CA PRO A 111 12.17 6.30 6.19
C PRO A 111 11.14 6.89 7.16
N ILE A 112 10.30 6.03 7.73
CA ILE A 112 9.30 6.40 8.74
C ILE A 112 9.50 5.62 10.04
N LYS A 113 8.96 6.18 11.12
CA LYS A 113 9.06 5.62 12.46
C LYS A 113 7.83 4.78 12.80
N THR A 114 8.05 3.67 13.49
CA THR A 114 7.02 2.88 14.18
C THR A 114 7.41 2.67 15.64
N GLU A 115 6.48 2.18 16.45
CA GLU A 115 6.77 1.74 17.82
C GLU A 115 7.61 0.46 17.82
N ALA A 116 8.52 0.32 18.80
CA ALA A 116 9.42 -0.84 18.90
C ALA A 116 8.67 -2.15 19.19
N SER A 117 7.52 -2.08 19.86
CA SER A 117 6.66 -3.23 20.16
C SER A 117 5.65 -3.54 19.06
N ALA A 118 5.68 -2.82 17.93
CA ALA A 118 4.70 -2.99 16.87
C ALA A 118 4.83 -4.36 16.19
N SER A 119 3.71 -5.07 16.11
CA SER A 119 3.54 -6.25 15.28
C SER A 119 3.62 -5.93 13.78
N ALA A 120 3.80 -6.94 12.94
CA ALA A 120 3.89 -6.76 11.49
C ALA A 120 2.60 -6.12 10.92
N GLU A 121 1.44 -6.39 11.51
CA GLU A 121 0.18 -5.78 11.13
C GLU A 121 0.10 -4.30 11.55
N GLU A 122 0.58 -3.96 12.75
CA GLU A 122 0.63 -2.56 13.21
C GLU A 122 1.61 -1.72 12.38
N VAL A 123 2.76 -2.30 12.02
CA VAL A 123 3.72 -1.67 11.09
C VAL A 123 3.04 -1.38 9.75
N LEU A 124 2.29 -2.34 9.19
CA LEU A 124 1.55 -2.14 7.95
C LEU A 124 0.46 -1.05 8.10
N LYS A 125 -0.30 -1.05 9.20
CA LYS A 125 -1.32 -0.01 9.47
C LYS A 125 -0.71 1.38 9.56
N THR A 126 0.40 1.52 10.30
CA THR A 126 1.16 2.78 10.40
C THR A 126 1.64 3.24 9.03
N SER A 127 2.15 2.31 8.22
CA SER A 127 2.60 2.58 6.86
C SER A 127 1.47 3.10 5.97
N VAL A 128 0.32 2.42 5.97
CA VAL A 128 -0.86 2.82 5.18
C VAL A 128 -1.35 4.19 5.60
N LYS A 129 -1.49 4.42 6.92
CA LYS A 129 -1.92 5.71 7.46
C LYS A 129 -0.97 6.83 7.02
N TRP A 130 0.33 6.64 7.23
CA TRP A 130 1.33 7.63 6.88
C TRP A 130 1.34 7.94 5.38
N SER A 131 1.27 6.91 4.52
CA SER A 131 1.24 7.08 3.06
C SER A 131 0.02 7.85 2.57
N LEU A 132 -1.15 7.63 3.17
CA LEU A 132 -2.37 8.39 2.85
C LEU A 132 -2.27 9.85 3.29
N GLU A 133 -1.77 10.10 4.51
CA GLU A 133 -1.59 11.45 5.05
C GLU A 133 -0.61 12.29 4.20
N HIS A 134 0.44 11.66 3.67
CA HIS A 134 1.48 12.31 2.89
C HIS A 134 1.26 12.24 1.37
N ARG A 135 0.11 11.68 0.93
CA ARG A 135 -0.26 11.53 -0.49
C ARG A 135 0.78 10.75 -1.32
N ILE A 136 1.45 9.80 -0.67
CA ILE A 136 2.38 8.87 -1.32
C ILE A 136 1.61 7.69 -1.93
N ALA A 137 0.48 7.31 -1.33
CA ALA A 137 -0.45 6.33 -1.87
C ALA A 137 -1.89 6.78 -1.59
N ASN A 138 -2.84 6.24 -2.34
CA ASN A 138 -4.27 6.51 -2.27
C ASN A 138 -5.05 5.26 -1.88
N LYS A 139 -6.33 5.44 -1.55
CA LYS A 139 -7.26 4.32 -1.41
C LYS A 139 -7.39 3.59 -2.74
N GLY A 140 -7.34 2.27 -2.71
CA GLY A 140 -7.36 1.43 -3.90
C GLY A 140 -5.96 1.02 -4.38
N ASP A 141 -4.90 1.74 -3.99
CA ASP A 141 -3.53 1.45 -4.40
C ASP A 141 -3.04 0.12 -3.82
N LEU A 142 -2.15 -0.54 -4.55
CA LEU A 142 -1.50 -1.79 -4.23
C LEU A 142 -0.11 -1.54 -3.62
N LEU A 143 0.12 -2.11 -2.44
CA LEU A 143 1.40 -2.08 -1.75
C LEU A 143 1.99 -3.49 -1.69
N LEU A 144 3.31 -3.58 -1.78
CA LEU A 144 4.04 -4.78 -1.41
C LEU A 144 4.77 -4.57 -0.10
N TYR A 145 4.42 -5.37 0.89
CA TYR A 145 4.99 -5.30 2.22
C TYR A 145 5.99 -6.41 2.45
N ILE A 146 7.26 -6.05 2.62
CA ILE A 146 8.39 -6.94 2.92
C ILE A 146 8.69 -6.85 4.41
N PHE A 147 8.63 -7.99 5.10
CA PHE A 147 8.82 -8.06 6.56
C PHE A 147 9.40 -9.40 7.01
N GLY A 148 9.67 -9.50 8.31
CA GLY A 148 10.02 -10.75 8.98
C GLY A 148 8.94 -11.13 9.98
N ASP A 149 8.62 -12.42 10.08
CA ASP A 149 7.63 -12.92 11.04
C ASP A 149 8.01 -12.62 12.50
N LEU A 150 9.31 -12.52 12.77
CA LEU A 150 9.86 -12.04 14.04
C LEU A 150 10.16 -10.54 13.95
N THR A 151 9.16 -9.74 14.27
CA THR A 151 9.25 -8.27 14.36
C THR A 151 10.26 -7.86 15.43
N GLY A 152 11.11 -6.86 15.17
CA GLY A 152 12.16 -6.44 16.11
C GLY A 152 13.45 -7.27 16.05
N VAL A 153 13.47 -8.38 15.31
CA VAL A 153 14.64 -9.26 15.21
C VAL A 153 15.42 -8.96 13.92
N ALA A 154 16.69 -8.59 14.06
CA ALA A 154 17.55 -8.35 12.91
C ALA A 154 17.74 -9.60 12.04
N GLY A 155 17.69 -9.43 10.72
CA GLY A 155 17.93 -10.52 9.76
C GLY A 155 16.76 -11.48 9.54
N SER A 156 15.61 -11.25 10.18
CA SER A 156 14.44 -12.13 10.11
C SER A 156 13.57 -11.95 8.85
N THR A 157 13.94 -11.09 7.90
CA THR A 157 13.14 -10.85 6.68
C THR A 157 12.95 -12.13 5.88
N ASN A 158 11.71 -12.63 5.86
CA ASN A 158 11.33 -13.91 5.28
C ASN A 158 9.95 -13.89 4.61
N SER A 159 9.19 -12.78 4.71
CA SER A 159 7.80 -12.71 4.29
C SER A 159 7.52 -11.51 3.38
N VAL A 160 6.61 -11.72 2.42
CA VAL A 160 6.08 -10.68 1.51
C VAL A 160 4.56 -10.77 1.51
N LYS A 161 3.89 -9.63 1.69
CA LYS A 161 2.43 -9.51 1.63
C LYS A 161 2.04 -8.49 0.58
N ILE A 162 1.20 -8.91 -0.36
CA ILE A 162 0.51 -8.01 -1.29
C ILE A 162 -0.71 -7.45 -0.56
N TYR A 163 -0.84 -6.13 -0.51
CA TYR A 163 -1.91 -5.46 0.24
C TYR A 163 -2.53 -4.34 -0.58
N ARG A 164 -3.84 -4.36 -0.77
CA ARG A 164 -4.57 -3.25 -1.41
C ARG A 164 -5.14 -2.33 -0.34
N ILE A 165 -4.86 -1.03 -0.43
CA ILE A 165 -5.40 -0.05 0.49
C ILE A 165 -6.93 -0.02 0.32
N PRO A 166 -7.71 -0.17 1.40
CA PRO A 166 -9.17 -0.15 1.32
C PRO A 166 -9.75 1.15 0.74
N THR A 167 -10.58 1.02 -0.30
CA THR A 167 -11.51 2.08 -0.73
C THR A 167 -12.79 1.95 0.07
N VAL A 168 -12.92 2.75 1.12
CA VAL A 168 -14.20 2.84 1.87
C VAL A 168 -15.20 3.61 1.02
N ILE A 169 -16.18 2.90 0.46
CA ILE A 169 -17.25 3.47 -0.37
C ILE A 169 -18.44 3.94 0.49
N GLY A 170 -18.52 3.49 1.76
CA GLY A 170 -19.49 3.97 2.74
C GLY A 170 -19.28 3.33 4.11
N ASN A 171 -19.79 3.97 5.17
CA ASN A 171 -19.96 3.35 6.47
C ASN A 171 -21.35 2.69 6.48
N ALA A 172 -21.42 1.37 6.58
CA ALA A 172 -22.69 0.69 6.76
C ALA A 172 -23.09 0.74 8.24
N GLU A 173 -24.12 1.51 8.58
CA GLU A 173 -24.78 1.34 9.88
C GLU A 173 -25.58 0.05 9.86
N ILE A 174 -25.28 -0.85 10.81
CA ILE A 174 -26.10 -2.03 11.06
C ILE A 174 -27.42 -1.54 11.68
N LEU A 175 -28.44 -1.35 10.84
CA LEU A 175 -29.80 -1.18 11.33
C LEU A 175 -30.15 -2.41 12.17
N LYS A 176 -30.56 -2.20 13.43
CA LYS A 176 -30.88 -3.26 14.39
C LYS A 176 -31.66 -4.39 13.69
N PRO A 177 -31.15 -5.63 13.67
CA PRO A 177 -31.80 -6.69 12.92
C PRO A 177 -33.16 -6.98 13.54
N SER A 178 -34.23 -6.55 12.88
CA SER A 178 -35.57 -7.04 13.15
C SER A 178 -35.64 -8.48 12.65
N LYS A 179 -35.33 -9.43 13.55
CA LYS A 179 -35.43 -10.89 13.39
C LYS A 179 -34.72 -11.46 12.16
N GLY A 180 -33.48 -11.93 12.37
CA GLY A 180 -32.75 -12.76 11.40
C GLY A 180 -31.34 -13.05 11.88
N TYR A 181 -31.14 -14.23 12.48
CA TYR A 181 -29.92 -14.63 13.20
C TYR A 181 -28.65 -14.80 12.33
N MET A 182 -28.74 -14.73 11.00
CA MET A 182 -27.58 -14.98 10.12
C MET A 182 -26.74 -13.74 9.79
N VAL A 183 -27.32 -12.53 9.77
CA VAL A 183 -26.60 -11.31 9.30
C VAL A 183 -25.53 -10.85 10.30
N GLY A 184 -25.78 -11.05 11.61
CA GLY A 184 -24.84 -10.67 12.67
C GLY A 184 -23.55 -11.49 12.69
N HIS A 185 -23.57 -12.71 12.16
CA HIS A 185 -22.37 -13.57 12.07
C HIS A 185 -21.46 -13.17 10.90
N TYR A 186 -22.02 -12.70 9.78
CA TYR A 186 -21.28 -12.34 8.57
C TYR A 186 -20.52 -11.00 8.71
N LEU A 187 -21.15 -9.97 9.29
CA LEU A 187 -20.51 -8.67 9.52
C LEU A 187 -19.40 -8.71 10.58
N LYS A 188 -19.51 -9.62 11.56
CA LYS A 188 -18.43 -9.92 12.53
C LYS A 188 -17.19 -10.50 11.85
N ARG A 189 -17.36 -11.27 10.76
CA ARG A 189 -16.24 -11.84 9.99
C ARG A 189 -15.54 -10.80 9.11
N LEU A 190 -16.28 -9.80 8.66
CA LEU A 190 -15.79 -8.71 7.79
C LEU A 190 -15.31 -7.46 8.55
N ASN A 191 -15.35 -7.44 9.89
CA ASN A 191 -15.11 -6.24 10.71
C ASN A 191 -15.91 -5.00 10.23
N GLY A 192 -17.06 -5.19 9.59
CA GLY A 192 -17.88 -4.10 9.05
C GLY A 192 -17.36 -3.44 7.77
N ILE A 193 -16.40 -4.03 7.05
CA ILE A 193 -15.83 -3.46 5.83
C ILE A 193 -16.15 -4.34 4.62
N ALA A 194 -16.97 -3.80 3.70
CA ALA A 194 -17.18 -4.37 2.37
C ALA A 194 -16.31 -3.61 1.35
N TYR A 195 -15.63 -4.34 0.46
CA TYR A 195 -14.77 -3.79 -0.58
C TYR A 195 -15.49 -3.92 -1.94
N TYR A 196 -15.52 -2.84 -2.73
CA TYR A 196 -15.91 -2.88 -4.14
C TYR A 196 -14.82 -2.23 -5.00
N GLU A 197 -14.49 -2.88 -6.11
CA GLU A 197 -13.47 -2.47 -7.07
C GLU A 197 -14.17 -1.86 -8.28
N SER A 198 -14.05 -0.54 -8.47
CA SER A 198 -14.61 0.09 -9.68
C SER A 198 -13.81 -0.36 -10.90
N GLY A 199 -14.45 -1.06 -11.85
CA GLY A 199 -13.86 -1.37 -13.15
C GLY A 199 -13.60 -2.84 -13.46
N LYS A 200 -13.88 -3.79 -12.56
CA LYS A 200 -13.91 -5.22 -12.92
C LYS A 200 -15.31 -5.65 -13.34
N SER A 201 -15.55 -5.61 -14.64
CA SER A 201 -16.70 -6.25 -15.28
C SER A 201 -16.42 -7.75 -15.47
N GLU A 202 -16.64 -8.57 -14.45
CA GLU A 202 -16.87 -10.00 -14.69
C GLU A 202 -18.14 -10.45 -13.96
N LYS A 203 -19.21 -10.50 -14.76
CA LYS A 203 -20.55 -11.05 -14.52
C LYS A 203 -21.19 -10.68 -13.17
N GLN A 204 -21.58 -9.41 -13.06
CA GLN A 204 -22.68 -9.00 -12.17
C GLN A 204 -23.95 -8.85 -13.02
N PHE A 205 -25.07 -9.43 -12.57
CA PHE A 205 -26.37 -9.19 -13.19
C PHE A 205 -26.73 -7.71 -13.01
N PHE A 206 -26.74 -6.95 -14.11
CA PHE A 206 -27.16 -5.55 -14.13
C PHE A 206 -28.68 -5.48 -14.34
N GLY A 207 -29.43 -5.41 -13.25
CA GLY A 207 -30.81 -4.94 -13.28
C GLY A 207 -30.82 -3.42 -13.09
N ARG A 208 -31.11 -2.66 -14.14
CA ARG A 208 -31.39 -1.22 -14.05
C ARG A 208 -32.87 -1.07 -13.75
N GLY A 209 -33.22 -0.83 -12.49
CA GLY A 209 -34.57 -0.51 -12.05
C GLY A 209 -34.93 0.93 -12.41
N ASP A 210 -35.02 1.27 -13.70
CA ASP A 210 -35.55 2.57 -14.14
C ASP A 210 -37.10 2.50 -14.22
N LYS A 211 -37.75 2.02 -13.15
CA LYS A 211 -39.22 2.09 -13.04
C LYS A 211 -39.60 3.03 -11.90
N GLU A 212 -40.41 4.03 -12.23
CA GLU A 212 -41.08 4.87 -11.24
C GLU A 212 -41.76 3.99 -10.19
N GLY A 213 -41.26 4.05 -8.96
CA GLY A 213 -41.70 3.23 -7.83
C GLY A 213 -40.61 2.38 -7.16
N ASP A 214 -39.41 2.27 -7.73
CA ASP A 214 -38.29 1.59 -7.07
C ASP A 214 -37.75 2.40 -5.89
N ARG A 215 -37.63 1.76 -4.72
CA ARG A 215 -37.26 2.40 -3.44
C ARG A 215 -35.77 2.71 -3.28
N PHE A 216 -34.95 2.38 -4.27
CA PHE A 216 -33.49 2.40 -4.16
C PHE A 216 -32.88 3.12 -5.37
N GLY A 217 -31.85 3.95 -5.12
CA GLY A 217 -31.11 4.65 -6.17
C GLY A 217 -30.14 3.73 -6.91
N LYS A 218 -28.94 4.22 -7.26
CA LYS A 218 -27.88 3.34 -7.77
C LYS A 218 -27.50 2.31 -6.72
N VAL A 219 -27.63 1.01 -7.02
CA VAL A 219 -27.31 -0.08 -6.09
C VAL A 219 -26.23 -1.02 -6.67
N VAL A 220 -25.48 -1.68 -5.79
CA VAL A 220 -24.61 -2.82 -6.11
C VAL A 220 -25.11 -4.05 -5.37
N TRP A 221 -25.15 -5.16 -6.09
CA TRP A 221 -25.49 -6.47 -5.57
C TRP A 221 -24.21 -7.29 -5.41
N ILE A 222 -23.93 -7.75 -4.19
CA ILE A 222 -22.77 -8.59 -3.89
C ILE A 222 -23.30 -10.00 -3.61
N GLN A 223 -23.04 -10.94 -4.52
CA GLN A 223 -23.46 -12.33 -4.39
C GLN A 223 -22.30 -13.19 -3.86
N GLU A 224 -22.52 -13.93 -2.79
CA GLU A 224 -21.56 -14.91 -2.26
C GLU A 224 -21.46 -16.13 -3.19
N PRO A 225 -20.24 -16.56 -3.59
CA PRO A 225 -20.05 -17.70 -4.49
C PRO A 225 -20.58 -19.04 -3.97
N ASN A 226 -20.69 -19.21 -2.64
CA ASN A 226 -20.95 -20.51 -2.03
C ASN A 226 -22.41 -20.74 -1.59
N ASP A 227 -23.16 -19.70 -1.23
CA ASP A 227 -24.52 -19.83 -0.69
C ASP A 227 -25.58 -19.01 -1.46
N GLY A 228 -25.17 -18.22 -2.45
CA GLY A 228 -26.07 -17.41 -3.26
C GLY A 228 -26.72 -16.24 -2.53
N ALA A 229 -26.27 -15.90 -1.32
CA ALA A 229 -26.76 -14.74 -0.59
C ALA A 229 -26.37 -13.45 -1.33
N VAL A 230 -27.33 -12.55 -1.55
CA VAL A 230 -27.10 -11.29 -2.27
C VAL A 230 -27.28 -10.11 -1.34
N ILE A 231 -26.21 -9.34 -1.09
CA ILE A 231 -26.29 -8.12 -0.30
C ILE A 231 -26.55 -6.94 -1.24
N THR A 232 -27.57 -6.13 -0.95
CA THR A 232 -27.85 -4.90 -1.71
C THR A 232 -27.22 -3.70 -1.00
N VAL A 233 -26.39 -2.95 -1.71
CA VAL A 233 -25.75 -1.73 -1.20
C VAL A 233 -26.23 -0.55 -2.03
N ASP A 234 -26.90 0.41 -1.40
CA ASP A 234 -27.23 1.68 -2.03
C ASP A 234 -25.96 2.56 -2.08
N LEU A 235 -25.54 2.93 -3.30
CA LEU A 235 -24.30 3.65 -3.56
C LEU A 235 -24.39 5.14 -3.24
N GLU A 236 -25.60 5.70 -3.16
CA GLU A 236 -25.80 7.12 -2.85
C GLU A 236 -25.85 7.36 -1.34
N THR A 237 -26.41 6.40 -0.60
CA THR A 237 -26.63 6.51 0.85
C THR A 237 -25.71 5.64 1.68
N GLY A 238 -25.04 4.65 1.08
CA GLY A 238 -24.21 3.66 1.78
C GLY A 238 -24.99 2.63 2.60
N LYS A 239 -26.34 2.61 2.48
CA LYS A 239 -27.19 1.70 3.25
C LYS A 239 -27.12 0.28 2.70
N ILE A 240 -26.96 -0.69 3.60
CA ILE A 240 -27.03 -2.12 3.28
C ILE A 240 -28.45 -2.62 3.57
N TYR A 241 -29.07 -3.22 2.56
CA TYR A 241 -30.36 -3.88 2.68
C TYR A 241 -30.17 -5.40 2.65
N ASN A 242 -30.90 -6.11 3.52
CA ASN A 242 -30.83 -7.57 3.61
C ASN A 242 -31.31 -8.21 2.31
N GLY A 243 -30.54 -9.20 1.83
CA GLY A 243 -30.84 -9.99 0.65
C GLY A 243 -31.99 -10.97 0.80
N HIS A 244 -32.78 -11.11 -0.25
CA HIS A 244 -33.49 -12.34 -0.54
C HIS A 244 -32.53 -13.36 -1.18
N TYR A 245 -32.76 -14.66 -0.93
CA TYR A 245 -32.18 -15.70 -1.78
C TYR A 245 -32.73 -15.51 -3.19
N VAL A 246 -31.83 -15.39 -4.17
CA VAL A 246 -32.21 -15.59 -5.57
C VAL A 246 -32.14 -17.11 -5.78
N LEU A 247 -33.31 -17.76 -5.83
CA LEU A 247 -33.43 -19.13 -6.32
C LEU A 247 -33.17 -19.18 -7.82
#